data_AF-A0A535S3A6-F1
#
_entry.id   AF-A0A535S3A6-F1
#
_cell.length_a   1.000
_cell.length_b   1.000
_cell.length_c   1.000
_cell.angle_alpha   90.00
_cell.angle_beta   90.00
_cell.angle_gamma   90.00
#
_symmetry.space_group_name_H-M   'P 1'
#
loop_
_entity.id
_entity.type
_entity.pdbx_description
1 polymer ?
#
loop_
_entity_poly.entity_id
_entity_poly.type
_entity_poly.pdbx_seq_one_letter_code
_entity_poly.pdbx_strand_id
1 'polypeptide(L)' 'MSLWYTDLPTGKPVTVMGLNVFRIANGKLAEHWGLNDRLSVLQQLGVAPQLGPAS' A
#
# COMPACT_ATOMS: atom_id res chain seq x y z
N MET A 1 14.97 -15.62 -0.78
CA MET A 1 14.60 -14.19 -0.77
C MET A 1 13.78 -13.91 -2.03
N SER A 2 12.46 -14.09 -1.99
CA SER A 2 11.55 -13.74 -3.09
C SER A 2 10.79 -12.49 -2.67
N LEU A 3 10.95 -11.38 -3.39
CA LEU A 3 10.41 -10.07 -3.02
C LEU A 3 8.95 -9.86 -3.44
N TRP A 4 8.32 -10.86 -4.04
CA TRP A 4 6.97 -10.73 -4.56
C TRP A 4 6.20 -12.02 -4.26
N TYR A 5 5.16 -11.87 -3.44
CA TYR A 5 3.99 -12.74 -3.38
C TYR A 5 4.13 -14.08 -2.66
N THR A 6 3.83 -14.09 -1.35
CA THR A 6 3.08 -15.19 -0.70
C THR A 6 2.19 -14.64 0.42
N ASP A 7 1.35 -13.66 0.12
CA ASP A 7 0.19 -13.37 0.96
C ASP A 7 -0.99 -14.14 0.34
N LEU A 8 -1.37 -15.27 0.94
CA LEU A 8 -2.54 -16.01 0.47
C LEU A 8 -3.78 -15.10 0.55
N PRO A 9 -4.62 -15.06 -0.50
CA PRO A 9 -5.78 -14.19 -0.51
C PRO A 9 -6.72 -14.55 0.65
N THR A 10 -6.88 -13.60 1.58
CA THR A 10 -7.68 -13.80 2.80
C THR A 10 -9.19 -13.63 2.57
N GLY A 11 -9.59 -13.07 1.42
CA GLY A 11 -10.98 -12.72 1.10
C GLY A 11 -11.54 -11.53 1.89
N LYS A 12 -10.73 -10.91 2.77
CA LYS A 12 -11.16 -9.77 3.59
C LYS A 12 -11.03 -8.47 2.79
N PRO A 13 -12.02 -7.56 2.85
CA PRO A 13 -11.84 -6.22 2.34
C PRO A 13 -10.75 -5.51 3.14
N VAL A 14 -9.93 -4.70 2.45
CA VAL A 14 -8.93 -3.84 3.07
C VAL A 14 -9.12 -2.41 2.59
N THR A 15 -8.82 -1.44 3.45
CA THR A 15 -8.72 -0.03 3.07
C THR A 15 -7.26 0.31 2.85
N VAL A 16 -6.94 0.85 1.69
CA VAL A 16 -5.58 1.28 1.34
C VAL A 16 -5.53 2.79 1.32
N MET A 17 -4.68 3.37 2.15
CA MET A 17 -4.33 4.79 2.06
C MET A 17 -3.07 4.95 1.21
N GLY A 18 -3.05 5.98 0.38
CA GLY A 18 -1.90 6.24 -0.46
C GLY A 18 -1.91 7.65 -1.04
N LEU A 19 -0.80 7.99 -1.69
CA LEU A 19 -0.56 9.24 -2.37
C LEU A 19 -0.08 8.94 -3.78
N ASN A 20 -0.58 9.72 -4.74
CA ASN A 20 -0.14 9.64 -6.12
C ASN A 20 0.31 11.03 -6.57
N VAL A 21 1.51 11.09 -7.15
CA VAL A 21 2.02 12.27 -7.85
C VAL A 21 1.99 11.97 -9.34
N PHE A 22 1.38 12.85 -10.11
CA PHE A 22 1.32 12.76 -11.56
C PHE A 22 2.02 13.96 -12.18
N ARG A 23 2.91 13.70 -13.14
CA ARG A 23 3.45 14.76 -14.00
C ARG A 23 2.75 14.73 -15.34
N ILE A 24 2.14 15.85 -15.72
CA ILE A 24 1.54 16.04 -17.05
C ILE A 24 2.50 16.89 -17.90
N ALA A 25 2.80 16.43 -19.11
CA ALA A 25 3.57 17.19 -20.09
C ALA A 25 2.95 17.00 -21.49
N ASN A 26 2.84 18.10 -22.25
CA ASN A 26 2.21 18.10 -23.58
C ASN A 26 0.80 17.49 -23.59
N GLY A 27 0.01 17.77 -22.55
CA GLY A 27 -1.35 17.25 -22.39
C GLY A 27 -1.43 15.73 -22.09
N LYS A 28 -0.32 15.06 -21.78
CA LYS A 28 -0.26 13.62 -21.50
C LYS A 28 0.34 13.33 -20.13
N LEU A 29 -0.05 12.21 -19.52
CA LEU A 29 0.61 11.67 -18.35
C LEU A 29 2.02 11.22 -18.73
N ALA A 30 3.02 11.91 -18.19
CA ALA A 30 4.43 11.61 -18.45
C ALA A 30 5.00 10.68 -17.40
N GLU A 31 4.67 10.90 -16.13
CA GLU A 31 5.17 10.12 -14.99
C GLU A 31 4.10 9.95 -13.91
N HIS A 32 4.16 8.83 -13.21
CA HIS A 32 3.35 8.52 -12.03
C HIS A 32 4.27 7.95 -10.94
N TRP A 33 4.20 8.54 -9.75
CA TRP A 33 4.79 7.98 -8.54
C TRP A 33 3.69 7.75 -7.52
N GLY A 34 3.53 6.49 -7.14
CA GLY A 34 2.60 6.08 -6.10
C GLY A 34 3.35 5.69 -4.83
N LEU A 35 2.76 6.04 -3.70
CA LEU A 35 3.11 5.48 -2.41
C LEU A 35 1.83 4.96 -1.76
N ASN A 36 1.86 3.74 -1.27
CA ASN A 36 0.77 3.16 -0.48
C ASN A 36 1.29 2.83 0.92
N ASP A 37 0.42 2.99 1.92
CA ASP A 37 0.69 2.53 3.27
C ASP A 37 0.56 1.00 3.32
N ARG A 38 1.66 0.32 2.96
CA ARG A 38 1.73 -1.13 2.95
C ARG A 38 1.67 -1.72 4.35
N LEU A 39 2.18 -1.02 5.36
CA LEU A 39 2.17 -1.52 6.73
C LEU A 39 0.75 -1.64 7.26
N SER A 40 -0.09 -0.62 7.05
CA SER A 40 -1.50 -0.67 7.43
C SER A 40 -2.26 -1.81 6.75
N VAL A 41 -1.96 -2.12 5.48
CA VAL A 41 -2.54 -3.28 4.80
C VAL A 41 -2.13 -4.60 5.46
N LEU A 42 -0.85 -4.76 5.78
CA LEU A 42 -0.35 -5.97 6.45
C LEU A 42 -0.95 -6.13 7.86
N GLN A 43 -1.22 -5.03 8.56
CA GLN A 43 -1.92 -5.05 9.85
C GLN A 43 -3.38 -5.50 9.71
N GLN A 44 -4.13 -4.97 8.72
CA GLN A 44 -5.50 -5.38 8.44
C GLN A 44 -5.61 -6.88 8.06
N LEU A 45 -4.58 -7.42 7.40
CA LEU A 45 -4.49 -8.83 7.07
C LEU A 45 -4.05 -9.72 8.24
N GLY A 46 -3.60 -9.13 9.36
CA GLY A 46 -3.08 -9.84 10.53
C GLY A 46 -1.66 -10.40 10.35
N VAL A 47 -0.92 -9.93 9.34
CA VAL A 47 0.47 -10.33 9.06
C VAL A 47 1.44 -9.55 9.95
N ALA A 48 1.13 -8.28 10.23
CA ALA A 48 1.92 -7.40 11.08
C ALA A 48 1.11 -6.96 12.32
N PRO A 49 1.75 -6.72 13.48
CA PRO A 49 1.05 -6.28 14.68
C PRO A 49 0.55 -4.83 14.54
N GLN A 50 -0.62 -4.55 15.10
CA GLN A 50 -1.08 -3.18 15.31
C GLN A 50 -0.22 -2.55 16.41
N LEU A 51 0.48 -1.46 16.10
CA LEU A 51 1.12 -0.67 17.15
C LEU A 51 0.02 0.04 17.93
N GLY A 52 -0.08 -0.25 19.23
CA GLY A 52 -0.93 0.51 20.14
C GLY A 52 -0.47 1.98 20.21
N PRO A 53 -1.29 2.89 20.76
CA PRO A 53 -0.87 4.27 20.95
C PRO A 53 0.47 4.32 21.69
N ALA A 54 1.37 5.19 21.21
CA ALA A 54 2.61 5.48 21.92
C ALA A 54 2.24 5.97 23.33
N SER A 55 2.73 5.26 24.34
CA SER A 55 2.52 5.58 25.76
C SER A 55 3.34 6.81 26.15
#